data_AF-A0A2T1GCI3-F1
#
_entry.id   AF-A0A2T1GCI3-F1
#
_cell.length_a   1.000
_cell.length_b   1.000
_cell.length_c   1.000
_cell.angle_alpha   90.00
_cell.angle_beta   90.00
_cell.angle_gamma   90.00
#
_symmetry.space_group_name_H-M   'P 1'
#
loop_
_entity.id
_entity.type
_entity.pdbx_description
1 polymer ?
#
loop_
_entity_poly.entity_id
_entity_poly.type
_entity_poly.pdbx_seq_one_letter_code
_entity_poly.pdbx_strand_id
1 'polypeptide(L)'
;MPTLHLHLLTVMQNDFESSINRIINFSAEQGMINAIDINDFELSINKIIDFSAEQGMINAIDIKGMTLHEISCFEKKFNISLPVVYKKFISLCGNNGGRLIDESLIYSIPQLVSLPEEVQEMIEEDTYDPIPKNALFFASDRGVVYWYFICDNTPDPLVWLISEGHKQHLPNLPIIKLSDFIISELKRSVEDFIIRRSTDCY
;
A
#
# COMPACT_ATOMS: atom_id res chain seq x y z
N MET A 1 1.60 -4.63 38.12
CA MET A 1 1.69 -5.93 37.43
C MET A 1 1.82 -5.71 35.91
N PRO A 2 2.96 -5.20 35.40
CA PRO A 2 3.13 -4.88 33.97
C PRO A 2 3.61 -6.08 33.13
N THR A 3 4.11 -7.12 33.78
CA THR A 3 4.86 -8.21 33.15
C THR A 3 3.99 -9.19 32.36
N LEU A 4 2.72 -9.36 32.75
CA LEU A 4 1.78 -10.23 32.02
C LEU A 4 1.35 -9.62 30.67
N HIS A 5 1.26 -8.29 30.60
CA HIS A 5 0.79 -7.57 29.42
C HIS A 5 1.84 -7.54 28.31
N LEU A 6 3.11 -7.27 28.66
CA LEU A 6 4.22 -7.42 27.71
C LEU A 6 4.31 -8.86 27.19
N HIS A 7 4.11 -9.86 28.05
CA HIS A 7 4.20 -11.26 27.63
C HIS A 7 3.10 -11.65 26.63
N LEU A 8 1.86 -11.18 26.83
CA LEU A 8 0.76 -11.39 25.89
C LEU A 8 0.98 -10.69 24.53
N LEU A 9 1.46 -9.44 24.54
CA LEU A 9 1.80 -8.71 23.31
C LEU A 9 2.93 -9.39 22.53
N THR A 10 3.99 -9.82 23.24
CA THR A 10 5.10 -10.57 22.63
C THR A 10 4.65 -11.91 22.07
N VAL A 11 3.74 -12.63 22.75
CA VAL A 11 3.19 -13.91 22.26
C VAL A 11 2.32 -13.68 21.02
N MET A 12 1.46 -12.66 21.00
CA MET A 12 0.62 -12.35 19.83
C MET A 12 1.42 -11.86 18.63
N GLN A 13 2.45 -11.03 18.84
CA GLN A 13 3.37 -10.60 17.79
C GLN A 13 4.19 -11.77 17.23
N ASN A 14 4.69 -12.65 18.11
CA ASN A 14 5.43 -13.83 17.69
C ASN A 14 4.53 -14.84 16.96
N ASP A 15 3.26 -15.00 17.35
CA ASP A 15 2.32 -15.87 16.66
C ASP A 15 1.90 -15.29 15.29
N PHE A 16 1.78 -13.97 15.17
CA PHE A 16 1.56 -13.28 13.89
C PHE A 16 2.76 -13.41 12.96
N GLU A 17 3.97 -13.05 13.43
CA GLU A 17 5.19 -13.21 12.65
C GLU A 17 5.45 -14.67 12.29
N SER A 18 5.21 -15.62 13.20
CA SER A 18 5.36 -17.06 12.96
C SER A 18 4.34 -17.57 11.92
N SER A 19 3.09 -17.11 11.99
CA SER A 19 2.05 -17.51 11.03
C SER A 19 2.31 -16.92 9.65
N ILE A 20 2.68 -15.65 9.57
CA ILE A 20 3.02 -14.97 8.31
C ILE A 20 4.31 -15.54 7.72
N ASN A 21 5.35 -15.76 8.52
CA ASN A 21 6.61 -16.34 8.04
C ASN A 21 6.45 -17.82 7.62
N ARG A 22 5.61 -18.62 8.31
CA ARG A 22 5.28 -19.97 7.84
C ARG A 22 4.57 -19.96 6.48
N ILE A 23 3.71 -18.98 6.24
CA ILE A 23 2.96 -18.84 5.00
C ILE A 23 3.87 -18.33 3.86
N ILE A 24 4.79 -17.41 4.15
CA ILE A 24 5.78 -16.90 3.19
C ILE A 24 6.80 -17.97 2.83
N ASN A 25 7.31 -18.73 3.80
CA ASN A 25 8.29 -19.78 3.56
C ASN A 25 7.73 -20.97 2.77
N PHE A 26 6.41 -21.23 2.84
CA PHE A 26 5.77 -22.22 1.98
C PHE A 26 5.82 -21.84 0.49
N SER A 27 5.88 -20.55 0.18
CA SER A 27 5.95 -20.04 -1.20
C SER A 27 7.38 -19.98 -1.75
N ALA A 28 8.39 -19.87 -0.85
CA ALA A 28 9.81 -19.81 -1.23
C ALA A 28 10.43 -21.17 -1.61
N GLU A 29 9.82 -22.30 -1.24
CA GLU A 29 10.31 -23.65 -1.58
C GLU A 29 9.98 -24.09 -3.02
N GLN A 30 9.13 -23.34 -3.75
CA GLN A 30 8.82 -23.59 -5.17
C GLN A 30 9.68 -22.66 -6.03
N GLY A 31 10.97 -22.98 -6.14
CA GLY A 31 11.93 -22.17 -6.90
C GLY A 31 11.57 -22.03 -8.37
N MET A 32 11.12 -20.84 -8.79
CA MET A 32 11.31 -20.25 -10.13
C MET A 32 11.08 -18.74 -10.09
N ILE A 33 12.14 -17.96 -10.29
CA ILE A 33 12.04 -16.53 -10.63
C ILE A 33 11.57 -16.45 -12.08
N ASN A 34 10.33 -16.00 -12.35
CA ASN A 34 9.88 -15.26 -13.55
C ASN A 34 8.35 -15.28 -13.71
N ALA A 35 7.67 -14.52 -12.85
CA ALA A 35 6.40 -13.85 -13.04
C ALA A 35 6.14 -13.16 -11.70
N ILE A 36 5.54 -11.98 -11.68
CA ILE A 36 4.80 -11.60 -10.47
C ILE A 36 3.79 -12.72 -10.30
N ASP A 37 3.88 -13.51 -9.23
CA ASP A 37 2.78 -14.41 -8.92
C ASP A 37 1.63 -13.53 -8.43
N ILE A 38 0.86 -13.03 -9.41
CA ILE A 38 -0.25 -12.13 -9.19
C ILE A 38 -1.33 -12.81 -8.34
N ASN A 39 -1.36 -14.14 -8.35
CA ASN A 39 -2.25 -14.92 -7.50
C ASN A 39 -1.75 -14.89 -6.05
N ASP A 40 -0.44 -15.02 -5.82
CA ASP A 40 0.13 -14.87 -4.47
C ASP A 40 -0.06 -13.46 -3.91
N PHE A 41 0.09 -12.43 -4.76
CA PHE A 41 -0.19 -11.05 -4.37
C PHE A 41 -1.67 -10.85 -3.99
N GLU A 42 -2.60 -11.30 -4.84
CA GLU A 42 -4.04 -11.26 -4.54
C GLU A 42 -4.38 -12.04 -3.27
N LEU A 43 -3.84 -13.25 -3.12
CA LEU A 43 -4.06 -14.09 -1.96
C LEU A 43 -3.56 -13.41 -0.69
N SER A 44 -2.43 -12.71 -0.76
CA SER A 44 -1.89 -11.94 0.37
C SER A 44 -2.81 -10.79 0.76
N ILE A 45 -3.35 -10.04 -0.20
CA ILE A 45 -4.32 -8.97 0.10
C ILE A 45 -5.59 -9.56 0.73
N ASN A 46 -6.16 -10.62 0.15
CA ASN A 46 -7.38 -11.24 0.69
C ASN A 46 -7.17 -11.74 2.12
N LYS A 47 -6.03 -12.37 2.41
CA LYS A 47 -5.67 -12.79 3.78
C LYS A 47 -5.61 -11.60 4.75
N ILE A 48 -5.06 -10.47 4.32
CA ILE A 48 -5.01 -9.26 5.16
C ILE A 48 -6.43 -8.73 5.39
N ILE A 49 -7.28 -8.69 4.37
CA ILE A 49 -8.69 -8.28 4.50
C ILE A 49 -9.44 -9.19 5.47
N ASP A 50 -9.33 -10.51 5.29
CA ASP A 50 -9.99 -11.50 6.15
C ASP A 50 -9.55 -11.34 7.61
N PHE A 51 -8.23 -11.27 7.84
CA PHE A 51 -7.68 -11.05 9.17
C PHE A 51 -8.12 -9.73 9.79
N SER A 52 -8.16 -8.64 9.00
CA SER A 52 -8.64 -7.33 9.46
C SER A 52 -10.11 -7.38 9.88
N ALA A 53 -10.93 -8.15 9.17
CA ALA A 53 -12.33 -8.37 9.51
C ALA A 53 -12.46 -9.20 10.80
N GLU A 54 -11.64 -10.25 10.98
CA GLU A 54 -11.57 -11.04 12.22
C GLU A 54 -11.19 -10.21 13.44
N GLN A 55 -10.29 -9.23 13.29
CA GLN A 55 -9.93 -8.29 14.35
C GLN A 55 -11.01 -7.21 14.63
N GLY A 56 -12.06 -7.17 13.81
CA GLY A 56 -13.10 -6.15 13.87
C GLY A 56 -12.61 -4.75 13.49
N MET A 57 -11.51 -4.65 12.74
CA MET A 57 -11.00 -3.39 12.19
C MET A 57 -11.90 -2.90 11.07
N ILE A 58 -12.33 -3.81 10.21
CA ILE A 58 -13.21 -3.57 9.08
C ILE A 58 -14.40 -4.53 9.12
N ASN A 59 -15.44 -4.19 8.36
CA ASN A 59 -16.47 -5.13 7.99
C ASN A 59 -16.22 -5.52 6.52
N ALA A 60 -15.98 -6.81 6.26
CA ALA A 60 -15.63 -7.30 4.93
C ALA A 60 -16.69 -6.95 3.85
N ILE A 61 -17.96 -6.80 4.25
CA ILE A 61 -19.06 -6.42 3.35
C ILE A 61 -18.92 -4.99 2.84
N ASP A 62 -18.25 -4.13 3.61
CA ASP A 62 -18.08 -2.71 3.27
C ASP A 62 -16.86 -2.49 2.35
N ILE A 63 -16.02 -3.52 2.18
CA ILE A 63 -14.90 -3.48 1.24
C ILE A 63 -15.41 -3.61 -0.19
N LYS A 64 -15.06 -2.64 -1.02
CA LYS A 64 -15.49 -2.56 -2.40
C LYS A 64 -14.31 -2.22 -3.30
N GLY A 65 -14.05 -3.08 -4.27
CA GLY A 65 -13.10 -2.81 -5.34
C GLY A 65 -13.70 -2.01 -6.50
N MET A 66 -12.83 -1.60 -7.42
CA MET A 66 -13.21 -1.09 -8.73
C MET A 66 -13.47 -2.23 -9.70
N THR A 67 -14.51 -2.09 -10.50
CA THR A 67 -14.77 -2.93 -11.66
C THR A 67 -13.76 -2.66 -12.78
N LEU A 68 -13.57 -3.63 -13.67
CA LEU A 68 -12.74 -3.45 -14.87
C LEU A 68 -13.18 -2.26 -15.73
N HIS A 69 -14.49 -1.96 -15.74
CA HIS A 69 -15.02 -0.80 -16.44
C HIS A 69 -14.57 0.51 -15.78
N GLU A 70 -14.69 0.63 -14.46
CA GLU A 70 -14.23 1.81 -13.72
C GLU A 70 -12.71 2.02 -13.87
N ILE A 71 -11.92 0.95 -13.81
CA ILE A 71 -10.46 1.00 -14.05
C ILE A 71 -10.16 1.49 -15.46
N SER A 72 -10.85 0.96 -16.47
CA SER A 72 -10.65 1.40 -17.86
C SER A 72 -11.05 2.87 -18.07
N CYS A 73 -12.13 3.33 -17.41
CA CYS A 73 -12.52 4.73 -17.43
C CYS A 73 -11.46 5.63 -16.76
N PHE A 74 -10.86 5.18 -15.66
CA PHE A 74 -9.77 5.87 -14.99
C PHE A 74 -8.53 5.98 -15.89
N GLU A 75 -8.04 4.87 -16.44
CA GLU A 75 -6.91 4.82 -17.38
C GLU A 75 -7.13 5.77 -18.57
N LYS A 76 -8.34 5.78 -19.15
CA LYS A 76 -8.71 6.70 -20.25
C LYS A 76 -8.75 8.16 -19.84
N LYS A 77 -9.30 8.47 -18.65
CA LYS A 77 -9.44 9.84 -18.15
C LYS A 77 -8.07 10.51 -17.97
N PHE A 78 -7.09 9.76 -17.46
CA PHE A 78 -5.75 10.26 -17.17
C PHE A 78 -4.72 9.96 -18.26
N ASN A 79 -5.13 9.27 -19.33
CA ASN A 79 -4.25 8.85 -20.43
C ASN A 79 -3.01 8.08 -19.92
N ILE A 80 -3.22 7.14 -19.00
CA ILE A 80 -2.21 6.28 -18.40
C ILE A 80 -2.59 4.81 -18.55
N SER A 81 -1.61 3.92 -18.37
CA SER A 81 -1.81 2.46 -18.29
C SER A 81 -1.37 2.01 -16.90
N LEU A 82 -2.33 1.57 -16.09
CA LEU A 82 -2.03 1.16 -14.72
C LEU A 82 -1.29 -0.18 -14.71
N PRO A 83 -0.31 -0.35 -13.80
CA PRO A 83 0.33 -1.63 -13.53
C PRO A 83 -0.69 -2.73 -13.21
N VAL A 84 -0.37 -3.96 -13.58
CA VAL A 84 -1.21 -5.14 -13.29
C VAL A 84 -1.42 -5.29 -11.78
N VAL A 85 -0.35 -5.14 -10.99
CA VAL A 85 -0.40 -5.19 -9.53
C VAL A 85 -1.35 -4.13 -8.97
N TYR A 86 -1.25 -2.90 -9.46
CA TYR A 86 -2.11 -1.82 -8.98
C TYR A 86 -3.58 -2.04 -9.35
N LYS A 87 -3.84 -2.45 -10.60
CA LYS A 87 -5.20 -2.82 -11.04
C LYS A 87 -5.79 -3.92 -10.16
N LYS A 88 -4.98 -4.89 -9.77
CA LYS A 88 -5.42 -5.97 -8.90
C LYS A 88 -5.77 -5.47 -7.52
N PHE A 89 -4.90 -4.68 -6.91
CA PHE A 89 -5.14 -4.04 -5.62
C PHE A 89 -6.43 -3.21 -5.61
N ILE A 90 -6.59 -2.28 -6.55
CA ILE A 90 -7.78 -1.41 -6.60
C ILE A 90 -9.05 -2.18 -6.96
N SER A 91 -8.94 -3.33 -7.64
CA SER A 91 -10.08 -4.22 -7.89
C SER A 91 -10.57 -4.99 -6.67
N LEU A 92 -9.76 -5.05 -5.60
CA LEU A 92 -10.14 -5.69 -4.34
C LEU A 92 -10.72 -4.66 -3.36
N CYS A 93 -10.06 -3.51 -3.18
CA CYS A 93 -10.43 -2.54 -2.14
C CYS A 93 -10.31 -1.06 -2.55
N GLY A 94 -10.16 -0.74 -3.84
CA GLY A 94 -9.90 0.63 -4.29
C GLY A 94 -11.08 1.60 -4.22
N ASN A 95 -12.33 1.12 -4.28
CA ASN A 95 -13.52 1.99 -4.24
C ASN A 95 -13.90 2.35 -2.80
N ASN A 96 -13.85 1.36 -1.91
CA ASN A 96 -13.96 1.53 -0.47
C ASN A 96 -13.11 0.47 0.22
N GLY A 97 -12.04 0.88 0.89
CA GLY A 97 -11.22 -0.02 1.70
C GLY A 97 -11.53 0.03 3.19
N GLY A 98 -12.50 0.86 3.60
CA GLY A 98 -12.76 1.16 4.99
C GLY A 98 -11.50 1.57 5.74
N ARG A 99 -11.45 1.25 7.04
CA ARG A 99 -10.31 1.57 7.91
C ARG A 99 -8.98 0.99 7.44
N LEU A 100 -8.99 -0.11 6.68
CA LEU A 100 -7.78 -0.72 6.15
C LEU A 100 -7.05 0.21 5.17
N ILE A 101 -7.79 1.01 4.39
CA ILE A 101 -7.21 2.02 3.51
C ILE A 101 -7.13 3.37 4.22
N ASP A 102 -8.14 3.75 5.01
CA ASP A 102 -8.16 5.04 5.71
C ASP A 102 -7.01 5.19 6.74
N GLU A 103 -6.58 4.08 7.34
CA GLU A 103 -5.43 4.05 8.27
C GLU A 103 -4.12 3.68 7.57
N SER A 104 -4.12 3.53 6.24
CA SER A 104 -2.94 3.32 5.43
C SER A 104 -2.42 4.64 4.86
N LEU A 105 -1.20 4.65 4.34
CA LEU A 105 -0.70 5.78 3.54
C LEU A 105 -1.32 5.83 2.14
N ILE A 106 -1.96 4.75 1.69
CA ILE A 106 -2.44 4.60 0.31
C ILE A 106 -3.72 5.41 0.12
N TYR A 107 -3.74 6.21 -0.92
CA TYR A 107 -4.91 6.97 -1.31
C TYR A 107 -6.06 6.07 -1.75
N SER A 108 -7.26 6.42 -1.31
CA SER A 108 -8.49 5.94 -1.93
C SER A 108 -8.61 6.51 -3.35
N ILE A 109 -9.28 5.79 -4.25
CA ILE A 109 -9.42 6.21 -5.66
C ILE A 109 -9.99 7.63 -5.84
N PRO A 110 -10.96 8.11 -5.03
CA PRO A 110 -11.42 9.50 -5.11
C PRO A 110 -10.31 10.55 -4.89
N GLN A 111 -9.23 10.19 -4.19
CA GLN A 111 -8.09 11.06 -3.90
C GLN A 111 -7.02 11.05 -5.01
N LEU A 112 -7.05 10.10 -5.95
CA LEU A 112 -6.08 10.00 -7.07
C LEU A 112 -6.30 11.04 -8.19
N VAL A 113 -7.23 11.98 -8.04
CA VAL A 113 -7.78 12.75 -9.17
C VAL A 113 -6.96 13.98 -9.57
N SER A 114 -5.87 14.30 -8.88
CA SER A 114 -4.93 15.34 -9.30
C SER A 114 -3.57 15.12 -8.64
N LEU A 115 -2.51 15.60 -9.27
CA LEU A 115 -1.28 15.89 -8.55
C LEU A 115 -1.66 16.87 -7.42
N PRO A 116 -1.39 16.57 -6.14
CA PRO A 116 -1.69 17.52 -5.07
C PRO A 116 -1.03 18.86 -5.39
N GLU A 117 -1.73 19.97 -5.18
CA GLU A 117 -1.22 21.32 -5.43
C GLU A 117 0.13 21.54 -4.71
N GLU A 118 0.24 21.01 -3.49
CA GLU A 118 1.46 20.96 -2.68
C GLU A 118 2.63 20.26 -3.42
N VAL A 119 2.38 19.17 -4.14
CA VAL A 119 3.41 18.49 -4.93
C VAL A 119 3.78 19.30 -6.17
N GLN A 120 2.83 20.01 -6.78
CA GLN A 120 3.13 20.91 -7.91
C GLN A 120 4.03 22.05 -7.47
N GLU A 121 3.68 22.72 -6.37
CA GLU A 121 4.49 23.78 -5.78
C GLU A 121 5.91 23.28 -5.46
N MET A 122 6.03 22.09 -4.84
CA MET A 122 7.34 21.47 -4.56
C MET A 122 8.20 21.22 -5.80
N ILE A 123 7.60 20.86 -6.95
CA ILE A 123 8.32 20.64 -8.21
C ILE A 123 8.72 21.97 -8.85
N GLU A 124 7.83 22.97 -8.82
CA GLU A 124 8.02 24.28 -9.43
C GLU A 124 9.06 25.14 -8.69
N GLU A 125 9.27 24.92 -7.39
CA GLU A 125 10.29 25.58 -6.57
C GLU A 125 11.74 25.07 -6.82
N ASP A 126 11.96 24.31 -7.89
CA ASP A 126 13.27 24.11 -8.57
C ASP A 126 14.32 23.23 -7.85
N THR A 127 13.91 22.31 -6.96
CA THR A 127 14.84 21.42 -6.25
C THR A 127 14.77 19.93 -6.60
N TYR A 128 13.92 19.51 -7.53
CA TYR A 128 13.74 18.11 -7.91
C TYR A 128 13.90 17.88 -9.41
N ASP A 129 14.35 16.68 -9.79
CA ASP A 129 14.28 16.22 -11.17
C ASP A 129 12.82 16.24 -11.66
N PRO A 130 12.58 16.56 -12.95
CA PRO A 130 11.22 16.64 -13.48
C PRO A 130 10.51 15.29 -13.36
N ILE A 131 9.34 15.30 -12.72
CA ILE A 131 8.52 14.11 -12.56
C ILE A 131 7.90 13.73 -13.91
N PRO A 132 7.98 12.44 -14.33
CA PRO A 132 7.37 11.99 -15.57
C PRO A 132 5.86 12.29 -15.60
N LYS A 133 5.34 12.74 -16.75
CA LYS A 133 3.91 13.06 -16.91
C LYS A 133 2.97 11.86 -16.71
N ASN A 134 3.51 10.65 -16.82
CA ASN A 134 2.81 9.39 -16.58
C ASN A 134 3.06 8.83 -15.17
N ALA A 135 3.59 9.63 -14.24
CA ALA A 135 3.65 9.26 -12.84
C ALA A 135 2.26 9.31 -12.21
N LEU A 136 1.95 8.32 -11.38
CA LEU A 136 0.76 8.31 -10.54
C LEU A 136 1.18 8.34 -9.07
N PHE A 137 0.75 9.38 -8.37
CA PHE A 137 0.86 9.50 -6.92
C PHE A 137 -0.24 8.69 -6.26
N PHE A 138 0.12 7.77 -5.38
CA PHE A 138 -0.82 6.80 -4.83
C PHE A 138 -0.79 6.67 -3.32
N ALA A 139 0.16 7.32 -2.65
CA ALA A 139 0.23 7.34 -1.20
C ALA A 139 0.89 8.62 -0.69
N SER A 140 0.56 9.03 0.54
CA SER A 140 1.26 10.10 1.24
C SER A 140 1.27 9.94 2.74
N ASP A 141 2.31 10.45 3.39
CA ASP A 141 2.38 10.61 4.83
C ASP A 141 2.16 12.08 5.17
N ARG A 142 0.92 12.37 5.57
CA ARG A 142 0.48 13.68 6.07
C ARG A 142 0.82 14.87 5.15
N GLY A 143 0.89 14.64 3.84
CA GLY A 143 1.21 15.68 2.86
C GLY A 143 2.68 16.13 2.84
N VAL A 144 3.56 15.47 3.59
CA VAL A 144 5.00 15.82 3.65
C VAL A 144 5.84 14.88 2.78
N VAL A 145 5.42 13.63 2.70
CA VAL A 145 6.06 12.59 1.89
C VAL A 145 5.03 12.02 0.93
N TYR A 146 5.42 11.86 -0.32
CA TYR A 146 4.57 11.38 -1.39
C TYR A 146 5.24 10.23 -2.13
N TRP A 147 4.48 9.16 -2.36
CA TRP A 147 4.94 8.03 -3.16
C TRP A 147 4.23 7.97 -4.49
N TYR A 148 5.01 7.67 -5.54
CA TYR A 148 4.51 7.55 -6.89
C TYR A 148 5.16 6.37 -7.63
N PHE A 149 4.51 5.91 -8.68
CA PHE A 149 5.10 4.99 -9.66
C PHE A 149 4.87 5.50 -11.08
N ILE A 150 5.67 5.02 -12.02
CA ILE A 150 5.58 5.41 -13.43
C ILE A 150 4.67 4.42 -14.16
N CYS A 151 3.66 4.93 -14.87
CA CYS A 151 2.76 4.15 -15.70
C CYS A 151 3.38 3.91 -17.09
N ASP A 152 4.31 2.96 -17.18
CA ASP A 152 5.08 2.62 -18.40
C ASP A 152 4.82 1.19 -18.92
N ASN A 153 3.70 0.58 -18.52
CA ASN A 153 3.33 -0.82 -18.75
C ASN A 153 4.18 -1.85 -18.00
N THR A 154 5.08 -1.44 -17.10
CA THR A 154 5.71 -2.39 -16.16
C THR A 154 4.62 -3.00 -15.26
N PRO A 155 4.46 -4.35 -15.22
CA PRO A 155 3.36 -4.97 -14.46
C PRO A 155 3.43 -4.73 -12.95
N ASP A 156 4.64 -4.62 -12.41
CA ASP A 156 4.96 -4.28 -11.02
C ASP A 156 6.13 -3.30 -11.01
N PRO A 157 5.85 -1.98 -11.14
CA PRO A 157 6.87 -0.96 -11.21
C PRO A 157 7.54 -0.79 -9.86
N LEU A 158 8.64 -0.04 -9.87
CA LEU A 158 9.26 0.42 -8.65
C LEU A 158 8.51 1.65 -8.12
N VAL A 159 8.51 1.79 -6.80
CA VAL A 159 7.95 2.94 -6.09
C VAL A 159 9.05 3.96 -5.82
N TRP A 160 8.74 5.21 -6.14
CA TRP A 160 9.58 6.38 -5.94
C TRP A 160 8.95 7.26 -4.85
N LEU A 161 9.76 8.12 -4.26
CA LEU A 161 9.38 9.00 -3.15
C LEU A 161 9.87 10.41 -3.41
N ILE A 162 9.05 11.40 -3.06
CA ILE A 162 9.43 12.81 -2.93
C ILE A 162 9.00 13.31 -1.55
N SER A 163 9.80 14.16 -0.92
CA SER A 163 9.51 14.70 0.41
C SER A 163 9.91 16.16 0.54
N GLU A 164 9.09 16.95 1.23
CA GLU A 164 9.34 18.36 1.48
C GLU A 164 10.65 18.59 2.25
N GLY A 165 11.45 19.57 1.84
CA GLY A 165 12.67 19.97 2.55
C GLY A 165 13.92 19.12 2.32
N HIS A 166 13.83 17.98 1.63
CA HIS A 166 14.99 17.18 1.24
C HIS A 166 15.63 17.71 -0.05
N LYS A 167 16.44 18.78 0.08
CA LYS A 167 17.22 19.40 -1.01
C LYS A 167 18.44 18.60 -1.50
N GLN A 168 18.59 17.33 -1.12
CA GLN A 168 19.83 16.60 -1.36
C GLN A 168 19.61 15.39 -2.24
N HIS A 169 20.55 15.24 -3.18
CA HIS A 169 20.91 14.13 -4.08
C HIS A 169 20.98 12.74 -3.41
N LEU A 170 20.02 12.36 -2.58
CA LEU A 170 19.68 10.95 -2.50
C LEU A 170 19.24 10.60 -3.91
N PRO A 171 19.89 9.63 -4.59
CA PRO A 171 19.40 9.21 -5.88
C PRO A 171 17.93 8.88 -5.65
N ASN A 172 17.07 9.32 -6.57
CA ASN A 172 15.75 8.73 -6.78
C ASN A 172 15.98 7.21 -6.78
N LEU A 173 15.93 6.59 -5.60
CA LEU A 173 16.24 5.19 -5.41
C LEU A 173 14.87 4.55 -5.39
N PRO A 174 14.56 3.70 -6.37
CA PRO A 174 13.38 2.87 -6.26
C PRO A 174 13.47 2.10 -4.95
N ILE A 175 12.53 2.36 -4.04
CA ILE A 175 12.66 1.88 -2.66
C ILE A 175 12.36 0.38 -2.63
N ILE A 176 11.25 0.00 -3.28
CA ILE A 176 10.72 -1.36 -3.34
C ILE A 176 9.78 -1.50 -4.54
N LYS A 177 9.37 -2.74 -4.85
CA LYS A 177 8.28 -3.01 -5.79
C LYS A 177 6.96 -2.47 -5.27
N LEU A 178 6.05 -2.13 -6.19
CA LEU A 178 4.72 -1.64 -5.84
C LEU A 178 3.92 -2.69 -5.07
N SER A 179 4.04 -3.96 -5.44
CA SER A 179 3.45 -5.08 -4.72
C SER A 179 3.91 -5.12 -3.26
N ASP A 180 5.23 -5.08 -3.04
CA ASP A 180 5.84 -5.08 -1.70
C ASP A 180 5.37 -3.87 -0.87
N PHE A 181 5.33 -2.68 -1.47
CA PHE A 181 4.86 -1.47 -0.81
C PHE A 181 3.43 -1.66 -0.31
N ILE A 182 2.52 -2.08 -1.19
CA ILE A 182 1.10 -2.25 -0.85
C ILE A 182 0.95 -3.26 0.29
N ILE A 183 1.60 -4.43 0.20
CA ILE A 183 1.52 -5.45 1.25
C ILE A 183 2.07 -4.94 2.58
N SER A 184 3.22 -4.26 2.55
CA SER A 184 3.86 -3.74 3.76
C SER A 184 2.99 -2.70 4.46
N GLU A 185 2.37 -1.81 3.69
CA GLU A 185 1.55 -0.73 4.24
C GLU A 185 0.22 -1.25 4.79
N LEU A 186 -0.43 -2.19 4.09
CA LEU A 186 -1.65 -2.82 4.59
C LEU A 186 -1.39 -3.59 5.89
N LYS A 187 -0.27 -4.31 6.00
CA LYS A 187 0.11 -5.00 7.25
C LYS A 187 0.33 -4.01 8.39
N ARG A 188 1.09 -2.94 8.14
CA ARG A 188 1.36 -1.88 9.12
C ARG A 188 0.06 -1.27 9.65
N SER A 189 -0.90 -0.99 8.77
CA SER A 189 -2.21 -0.44 9.15
C SER A 189 -2.96 -1.35 10.15
N VAL A 190 -2.93 -2.66 9.91
CA VAL A 190 -3.56 -3.63 10.83
C VAL A 190 -2.82 -3.73 12.16
N GLU A 191 -1.48 -3.77 12.13
CA GLU A 191 -0.65 -3.81 13.33
C GLU A 191 -0.90 -2.59 14.23
N ASP A 192 -0.92 -1.40 13.65
CA ASP A 192 -1.21 -0.14 14.34
C ASP A 192 -2.59 -0.18 15.02
N PHE A 193 -3.61 -0.69 14.32
CA PHE A 193 -4.95 -0.85 14.88
C PHE A 193 -4.95 -1.78 16.10
N ILE A 194 -4.30 -2.94 16.01
CA ILE A 194 -4.20 -3.92 17.10
C ILE A 194 -3.52 -3.29 18.32
N ILE A 195 -2.41 -2.57 18.10
CA ILE A 195 -1.65 -1.91 19.16
C ILE A 195 -2.54 -0.87 19.86
N ARG A 196 -3.21 0.03 19.12
CA ARG A 196 -4.10 1.06 19.70
C ARG A 196 -5.22 0.45 20.53
N ARG A 197 -5.87 -0.60 20.01
CA ARG A 197 -6.94 -1.31 20.72
C ARG A 197 -6.45 -1.94 22.04
N SER A 198 -5.21 -2.43 22.06
CA SER A 198 -4.61 -3.02 23.27
C SER A 198 -4.27 -1.98 24.33
N THR A 199 -3.90 -0.76 23.92
CA THR A 199 -3.56 0.35 24.83
C THR A 199 -4.78 1.04 25.42
N ASP A 200 -5.92 1.03 24.72
CA ASP A 200 -7.18 1.63 25.20
C ASP A 200 -7.90 0.79 26.28
N CYS A 201 -7.38 -0.42 26.58
CA CYS A 201 -7.92 -1.29 27.63
C CYS A 201 -7.34 -1.02 29.03
N TYR A 202 -6.66 0.12 29.25
CA TYR A 202 -6.04 0.52 30.52
C TYR A 202 -6.56 1.84 31.09
#